data_AF-A0A9D8WWY1-F1
#
_entry.id   AF-A0A9D8WWY1-F1
#
_cell.length_a   1.000
_cell.length_b   1.000
_cell.length_c   1.000
_cell.angle_alpha   90.00
_cell.angle_beta   90.00
_cell.angle_gamma   90.00
#
_symmetry.space_group_name_H-M   'P 1'
#
loop_
_entity.id
_entity.type
_entity.pdbx_description
1 polymer ?
#
loop_
_entity_poly.entity_id
_entity_poly.type
_entity_poly.pdbx_seq_one_letter_code
_entity_poly.pdbx_strand_id
1 'polypeptide(L)'
;MKGFTLIELLVVVLIIGILSAAAMPAYQKAVERSRMVEAVNLLDSVAQAQERRYMNVNKYSLDFRGLGVAPKGASGPTFCTKGSVSGGSPACGTGNGFLMRLTGTDYPEGIGYAERVSPGEIRYAYTLSRKYDSTGTTCSGTNDNGKALCADYCGIDTPVESCCSDGRNSACDEIGG
;
A
#
# COMPACT_ATOMS: atom_id res chain seq x y z
N MET A 1 -52.05 -19.67 1.08
CA MET A 1 -50.70 -19.09 0.86
C MET A 1 -49.90 -20.11 0.06
N LYS A 2 -49.52 -19.80 -1.18
CA LYS A 2 -48.58 -20.64 -1.95
C LYS A 2 -47.20 -20.42 -1.35
N GLY A 3 -46.77 -21.35 -0.51
CA GLY A 3 -45.45 -21.32 0.13
C GLY A 3 -44.38 -21.78 -0.85
N PHE A 4 -43.23 -21.11 -0.81
CA PHE A 4 -42.00 -21.53 -1.48
C PHE A 4 -41.68 -23.00 -1.14
N THR A 5 -41.23 -23.76 -2.13
CA THR A 5 -40.84 -25.16 -1.89
C THR A 5 -39.44 -25.23 -1.27
N LEU A 6 -39.21 -26.21 -0.39
CA LEU A 6 -37.88 -26.47 0.19
C LEU A 6 -36.82 -26.74 -0.89
N ILE A 7 -37.23 -27.36 -2.00
CA ILE A 7 -36.33 -27.68 -3.11
C ILE A 7 -35.91 -26.44 -3.92
N GLU A 8 -36.79 -25.45 -4.10
CA GLU A 8 -36.42 -24.16 -4.70
C GLU A 8 -35.32 -23.46 -3.91
N LEU A 9 -35.47 -23.41 -2.57
CA LEU A 9 -34.47 -22.79 -1.71
C LEU A 9 -33.14 -23.54 -1.75
N LEU A 10 -33.16 -24.87 -1.85
CA LEU A 10 -31.94 -25.68 -1.86
C LEU A 10 -31.12 -25.47 -3.14
N VAL A 11 -31.76 -25.40 -4.30
CA VAL A 11 -31.07 -25.11 -5.58
C VAL A 11 -30.50 -23.69 -5.59
N VAL A 12 -31.23 -22.71 -5.05
CA VAL A 12 -30.74 -21.32 -4.96
C VAL A 12 -29.49 -21.23 -4.09
N VAL A 13 -29.48 -21.87 -2.92
CA VAL A 13 -28.31 -21.88 -2.03
C VAL A 13 -27.11 -22.57 -2.70
N LEU A 14 -27.35 -23.66 -3.43
CA LEU A 14 -26.30 -24.37 -4.17
C LEU A 14 -25.65 -23.49 -5.25
N ILE A 15 -26.46 -22.77 -6.03
CA ILE A 15 -25.96 -21.86 -7.08
C ILE A 15 -25.18 -20.71 -6.45
N ILE A 16 -25.69 -20.07 -5.39
CA ILE A 16 -24.99 -18.98 -4.69
C ILE A 16 -23.67 -19.48 -4.08
N GLY A 17 -23.63 -20.72 -3.57
CA GLY A 17 -22.43 -21.34 -3.03
C GLY A 17 -21.30 -21.44 -4.07
N ILE A 18 -21.61 -21.90 -5.28
CA ILE A 18 -20.61 -22.03 -6.37
C ILE A 18 -20.12 -20.66 -6.83
N LEU A 19 -21.03 -19.71 -7.05
CA LEU A 19 -20.68 -18.37 -7.50
C LEU A 19 -19.82 -17.62 -6.48
N SER A 20 -20.13 -17.75 -5.19
CA SER A 20 -19.38 -17.06 -4.13
C SER A 20 -17.93 -17.56 -4.01
N ALA A 21 -17.71 -18.87 -4.15
CA ALA A 21 -16.37 -19.47 -4.11
C ALA A 21 -15.43 -18.90 -5.20
N ALA A 22 -15.95 -18.70 -6.42
CA ALA A 22 -15.17 -18.13 -7.52
C ALA A 22 -14.96 -16.61 -7.40
N ALA A 23 -15.92 -15.87 -6.81
CA ALA A 23 -15.88 -14.41 -6.73
C ALA A 23 -14.99 -13.86 -5.60
N MET A 24 -14.82 -14.60 -4.50
CA MET A 24 -14.05 -14.14 -3.34
C MET A 24 -12.60 -13.69 -3.63
N PRO A 25 -11.75 -14.44 -4.38
CA PRO A 25 -10.37 -14.02 -4.63
C PRO A 25 -10.29 -12.71 -5.45
N ALA A 26 -11.17 -12.55 -6.44
CA ALA A 26 -11.24 -11.34 -7.25
C ALA A 26 -11.65 -10.11 -6.41
N TYR A 27 -12.64 -10.29 -5.51
CA TYR A 27 -13.05 -9.23 -4.58
C TYR A 27 -11.92 -8.81 -3.64
N GLN A 28 -11.17 -9.76 -3.07
CA GLN A 28 -10.04 -9.46 -2.19
C GLN A 28 -8.94 -8.67 -2.93
N LYS A 29 -8.63 -9.05 -4.17
CA LYS A 29 -7.67 -8.33 -5.02
C LYS A 29 -8.12 -6.88 -5.28
N ALA A 30 -9.41 -6.66 -5.56
CA ALA A 30 -9.95 -5.32 -5.78
C ALA A 30 -9.86 -4.45 -4.52
N VAL A 31 -10.14 -5.02 -3.34
CA VAL A 31 -9.99 -4.31 -2.06
C VAL A 31 -8.53 -3.94 -1.80
N GLU A 32 -7.58 -4.84 -2.06
CA GLU A 32 -6.15 -4.54 -1.89
C GLU A 32 -5.65 -3.51 -2.90
N ARG A 33 -6.15 -3.50 -4.14
CA ARG A 33 -5.85 -2.44 -5.12
C ARG A 33 -6.32 -1.08 -4.62
N SER A 34 -7.52 -1.00 -4.03
CA SER A 34 -8.03 0.23 -3.43
C SER A 34 -7.14 0.73 -2.28
N ARG A 35 -6.71 -0.19 -1.38
CA ARG A 35 -5.77 0.12 -0.29
C ARG A 35 -4.43 0.63 -0.81
N MET A 36 -3.90 -0.01 -1.86
CA MET A 36 -2.65 0.40 -2.49
C MET A 36 -2.76 1.83 -3.04
N VAL A 37 -3.85 2.17 -3.75
CA VAL A 37 -4.07 3.54 -4.25
C VAL A 37 -4.16 4.56 -3.11
N GLU A 38 -4.82 4.21 -2.00
CA GLU A 38 -4.84 5.05 -0.79
C GLU A 38 -3.42 5.31 -0.25
N ALA A 39 -2.58 4.27 -0.19
CA ALA A 39 -1.19 4.38 0.25
C ALA A 39 -0.31 5.19 -0.72
N VAL A 40 -0.50 5.04 -2.03
CA VAL A 40 0.17 5.89 -3.03
C VAL A 40 -0.19 7.35 -2.80
N ASN A 41 -1.47 7.70 -2.66
CA ASN A 41 -1.91 9.08 -2.39
C ASN A 41 -1.32 9.65 -1.09
N LEU A 42 -1.16 8.80 -0.06
CA LEU A 42 -0.47 9.19 1.17
C LEU A 42 1.01 9.45 0.95
N LEU A 43 1.72 8.61 0.19
CA LEU A 43 3.13 8.82 -0.18
C LEU A 43 3.31 10.12 -0.97
N ASP A 44 2.40 10.42 -1.89
CA ASP A 44 2.39 11.65 -2.68
C ASP A 44 2.24 12.88 -1.78
N SER A 45 1.31 12.82 -0.82
CA SER A 45 1.11 13.89 0.16
C SER A 45 2.34 14.11 1.03
N VAL A 46 3.00 13.01 1.45
CA VAL A 46 4.25 13.03 2.21
C VAL A 46 5.37 13.67 1.39
N ALA A 47 5.57 13.26 0.14
CA ALA A 47 6.58 13.81 -0.75
C ALA A 47 6.41 15.33 -0.90
N GLN A 48 5.19 15.80 -1.21
CA GLN A 48 4.89 17.24 -1.31
C GLN A 48 5.11 18.01 0.00
N ALA A 49 4.84 17.40 1.16
CA ALA A 49 5.12 18.03 2.45
C ALA A 49 6.63 18.13 2.73
N GLN A 50 7.39 17.11 2.34
CA GLN A 50 8.85 17.07 2.47
C GLN A 50 9.53 18.07 1.54
N GLU A 51 9.10 18.17 0.27
CA GLU A 51 9.59 19.19 -0.67
C GLU A 51 9.33 20.61 -0.15
N ARG A 52 8.09 20.91 0.30
CA ARG A 52 7.77 22.21 0.89
C ARG A 52 8.65 22.53 2.09
N ARG A 53 8.94 21.55 2.93
CA ARG A 53 9.87 21.74 4.05
C ARG A 53 11.29 21.99 3.55
N TYR A 54 11.76 21.20 2.60
CA TYR A 54 13.10 21.33 2.03
C TYR A 54 13.33 22.73 1.46
N MET A 55 12.34 23.30 0.75
CA MET A 55 12.39 24.68 0.25
C MET A 55 12.55 25.75 1.35
N ASN A 56 12.15 25.44 2.60
CA ASN A 56 12.26 26.38 3.72
C ASN A 56 13.54 26.20 4.54
N VAL A 57 14.02 24.96 4.73
CA VAL A 57 15.11 24.65 5.67
C VAL A 57 16.25 23.81 5.07
N ASN A 58 16.23 23.56 3.76
CA ASN A 58 17.19 22.75 3.00
C ASN A 58 17.44 21.34 3.57
N LYS A 59 16.46 20.78 4.29
CA LYS A 59 16.50 19.42 4.84
C LYS A 59 15.12 18.80 4.89
N TYR A 60 15.07 17.50 4.60
CA TYR A 60 13.91 16.66 4.86
C TYR A 60 13.78 16.32 6.35
N SER A 61 12.58 15.93 6.76
CA SER A 61 12.30 15.51 8.13
C SER A 61 12.23 14.00 8.26
N LEU A 62 12.81 13.47 9.34
CA LEU A 62 12.54 12.12 9.84
C LEU A 62 11.46 12.13 10.93
N ASP A 63 10.70 13.21 11.07
CA ASP A 63 9.58 13.31 12.01
C ASP A 63 8.32 13.69 11.23
N PHE A 64 7.29 12.85 11.32
CA PHE A 64 5.98 13.16 10.73
C PHE A 64 5.31 14.36 11.39
N ARG A 65 5.72 14.72 12.61
CA ARG A 65 5.21 15.89 13.31
C ARG A 65 5.56 17.17 12.56
N GLY A 66 4.52 17.94 12.23
CA GLY A 66 4.67 19.21 11.51
C GLY A 66 4.65 19.09 9.99
N LEU A 67 4.59 17.89 9.42
CA LEU A 67 4.35 17.71 7.97
C LEU A 67 2.87 17.82 7.59
N GLY A 68 1.95 17.64 8.55
CA GLY A 68 0.50 17.75 8.33
C GLY A 68 -0.11 16.61 7.51
N VAL A 69 0.63 15.53 7.29
CA VAL A 69 0.26 14.38 6.44
C VAL A 69 0.03 13.09 7.24
N ALA A 70 0.24 13.14 8.55
CA ALA A 70 0.08 12.01 9.45
C ALA A 70 -1.04 12.28 10.48
N PRO A 71 -1.63 11.24 11.09
CA PRO A 71 -2.61 11.39 12.16
C PRO A 71 -2.11 12.32 13.27
N LYS A 72 -3.02 13.07 13.91
CA LYS A 72 -2.66 13.92 15.06
C LYS A 72 -1.98 13.07 16.14
N GLY A 73 -0.77 13.46 16.52
CA GLY A 73 0.04 12.75 17.50
C GLY A 73 1.05 11.76 16.93
N ALA A 74 1.09 11.54 15.60
CA ALA A 74 2.20 10.83 14.97
C ALA A 74 3.51 11.61 15.20
N SER A 75 4.52 10.91 15.71
CA SER A 75 5.84 11.44 16.01
C SER A 75 6.92 10.45 15.56
N GLY A 76 8.09 10.99 15.20
CA GLY A 76 9.21 10.21 14.71
C GLY A 76 9.04 9.75 13.25
N PRO A 77 9.89 8.81 12.80
CA PRO A 77 10.02 8.47 11.39
C PRO A 77 8.98 7.47 10.91
N THR A 78 8.13 6.93 11.79
CA THR A 78 7.15 5.90 11.44
C THR A 78 5.78 6.19 12.03
N PHE A 79 4.73 5.81 11.31
CA PHE A 79 3.38 5.71 11.86
C PHE A 79 2.58 4.62 11.15
N CYS A 80 1.48 4.21 11.76
CA CYS A 80 0.56 3.23 11.19
C CYS A 80 -0.72 3.91 10.72
N THR A 81 -1.16 3.64 9.49
CA THR A 81 -2.44 4.18 9.00
C THR A 81 -3.64 3.61 9.75
N LYS A 82 -3.50 2.39 10.27
CA LYS A 82 -4.44 1.75 11.19
C LYS A 82 -3.65 1.04 12.28
N GLY A 83 -4.10 1.14 13.53
CA GLY A 83 -3.40 0.57 14.68
C GLY A 83 -2.35 1.53 15.25
N SER A 84 -1.33 0.98 15.90
CA SER A 84 -0.26 1.75 16.56
C SER A 84 1.07 1.07 16.34
N VAL A 85 2.14 1.85 16.25
CA VAL A 85 3.49 1.32 16.03
C VAL A 85 3.87 0.42 17.20
N SER A 86 4.30 -0.81 16.89
CA SER A 86 4.76 -1.81 17.85
C SER A 86 6.12 -2.38 17.43
N GLY A 87 6.97 -2.72 18.40
CA GLY A 87 8.32 -3.26 18.15
C GLY A 87 8.38 -4.72 17.67
N GLY A 88 7.26 -5.31 17.20
CA GLY A 88 7.17 -6.69 16.73
C GLY A 88 6.38 -6.80 15.43
N SER A 89 6.28 -8.00 14.85
CA SER A 89 5.53 -8.24 13.60
C SER A 89 4.09 -8.70 13.89
N PRO A 90 3.07 -8.04 13.32
CA PRO A 90 3.17 -6.87 12.43
C PRO A 90 3.52 -5.59 13.19
N ALA A 91 4.29 -4.71 12.53
CA ALA A 91 4.77 -3.44 13.10
C ALA A 91 3.67 -2.45 13.51
N CYS A 92 2.40 -2.74 13.18
CA CYS A 92 1.23 -1.92 13.51
C CYS A 92 0.24 -2.59 14.46
N GLY A 93 0.68 -3.61 15.21
CA GLY A 93 -0.16 -4.34 16.17
C GLY A 93 -1.39 -4.98 15.50
N THR A 94 -2.59 -4.59 15.94
CA THR A 94 -3.84 -5.11 15.34
C THR A 94 -4.26 -4.40 14.04
N GLY A 95 -3.44 -3.44 13.57
CA GLY A 95 -3.69 -2.64 12.39
C GLY A 95 -3.64 -3.43 11.08
N ASN A 96 -4.72 -3.34 10.29
CA ASN A 96 -4.78 -3.87 8.93
C ASN A 96 -4.68 -2.73 7.91
N GLY A 97 -3.47 -2.21 7.73
CA GLY A 97 -3.19 -1.02 6.93
C GLY A 97 -1.75 -0.99 6.43
N PHE A 98 -1.10 0.16 6.58
CA PHE A 98 0.27 0.39 6.16
C PHE A 98 1.12 0.93 7.32
N LEU A 99 2.36 0.44 7.40
CA LEU A 99 3.42 1.09 8.14
C LEU A 99 4.07 2.12 7.21
N MET A 100 3.90 3.39 7.54
CA MET A 100 4.54 4.50 6.85
C MET A 100 5.90 4.75 7.49
N ARG A 101 6.94 4.96 6.68
CA ARG A 101 8.30 5.26 7.17
C ARG A 101 8.99 6.32 6.32
N LEU A 102 9.60 7.30 6.99
CA LEU A 102 10.45 8.33 6.39
C LEU A 102 11.91 7.92 6.53
N THR A 103 12.67 8.09 5.46
CA THR A 103 14.14 7.97 5.47
C THR A 103 14.77 9.10 4.66
N GLY A 104 16.07 9.31 4.88
CA GLY A 104 16.84 10.35 4.21
C GLY A 104 16.52 11.76 4.73
N THR A 105 17.56 12.51 5.09
CA THR A 105 17.45 13.90 5.53
C THR A 105 17.90 14.90 4.46
N ASP A 106 18.65 14.42 3.49
CA ASP A 106 19.36 15.23 2.52
C ASP A 106 18.86 14.89 1.11
N TYR A 107 19.06 15.83 0.19
CA TYR A 107 18.71 15.65 -1.22
C TYR A 107 19.83 14.88 -1.95
N PRO A 108 19.53 13.89 -2.82
CA PRO A 108 18.21 13.33 -3.19
C PRO A 108 17.85 12.04 -2.43
N GLU A 109 18.42 11.80 -1.25
CA GLU A 109 18.31 10.53 -0.51
C GLU A 109 16.97 10.32 0.23
N GLY A 110 16.07 11.30 0.18
CA GLY A 110 14.78 11.28 0.87
C GLY A 110 13.79 10.30 0.24
N ILE A 111 13.35 9.28 1.01
CA ILE A 111 12.41 8.26 0.55
C ILE A 111 11.32 8.02 1.59
N GLY A 112 10.07 8.01 1.13
CA GLY A 112 8.92 7.52 1.89
C GLY A 112 8.61 6.08 1.54
N TYR A 113 8.34 5.25 2.54
CA TYR A 113 7.90 3.87 2.39
C TYR A 113 6.48 3.69 2.94
N ALA A 114 5.70 2.84 2.29
CA ALA A 114 4.44 2.33 2.80
C ALA A 114 4.47 0.79 2.69
N GLU A 115 4.63 0.12 3.82
CA GLU A 115 4.70 -1.34 3.90
C GLU A 115 3.34 -1.91 4.31
N ARG A 116 2.83 -2.89 3.55
CA ARG A 116 1.54 -3.51 3.84
C ARG A 116 1.63 -4.39 5.08
N VAL A 117 0.81 -4.11 6.11
CA VAL A 117 0.82 -4.83 7.40
C VAL A 117 -0.54 -5.36 7.83
N SER A 118 -0.60 -6.60 8.30
CA SER A 118 -1.82 -7.26 8.76
C SER A 118 -1.59 -7.99 10.09
N PRO A 119 -2.59 -8.05 11.00
CA PRO A 119 -2.55 -8.86 12.22
C PRO A 119 -2.49 -10.38 12.00
N GLY A 120 -2.82 -10.85 10.78
CA GLY A 120 -2.74 -12.26 10.41
C GLY A 120 -1.94 -12.46 9.13
N GLU A 121 -2.07 -13.63 8.51
CA GLU A 121 -1.37 -13.97 7.28
C GLU A 121 -1.64 -12.92 6.18
N ILE A 122 -0.57 -12.38 5.62
CA ILE A 122 -0.63 -11.37 4.58
C ILE A 122 -0.76 -12.09 3.23
N ARG A 123 -1.97 -12.10 2.66
CA ARG A 123 -2.22 -12.67 1.34
C ARG A 123 -1.47 -11.94 0.24
N TYR A 124 -1.48 -10.61 0.27
CA TYR A 124 -0.79 -9.73 -0.68
C TYR A 124 0.29 -8.94 0.08
N ALA A 125 1.54 -9.41 0.02
CA ALA A 125 2.65 -8.78 0.73
C ALA A 125 3.44 -7.91 -0.24
N TYR A 126 3.44 -6.60 0.00
CA TYR A 126 4.12 -5.64 -0.85
C TYR A 126 4.50 -4.38 -0.07
N THR A 127 5.45 -3.64 -0.61
CA THR A 127 5.94 -2.36 -0.11
C THR A 127 5.93 -1.37 -1.26
N LEU A 128 5.41 -0.18 -1.00
CA LEU A 128 5.52 0.95 -1.90
C LEU A 128 6.65 1.86 -1.41
N SER A 129 7.45 2.40 -2.33
CA SER A 129 8.44 3.43 -2.01
C SER A 129 8.40 4.54 -3.04
N ARG A 130 8.57 5.77 -2.57
CA ARG A 130 8.61 6.96 -3.41
C ARG A 130 9.66 7.92 -2.88
N LYS A 131 10.55 8.41 -3.75
CA LYS A 131 11.47 9.49 -3.40
C LYS A 131 10.70 10.79 -3.23
N TYR A 132 11.14 11.66 -2.33
CA TYR A 132 10.41 12.91 -2.06
C TYR A 132 10.45 13.89 -3.23
N ASP A 133 11.48 13.83 -4.06
CA ASP A 133 11.72 14.67 -5.23
C ASP A 133 11.27 14.05 -6.56
N SER A 134 10.69 12.85 -6.51
CA SER A 134 10.25 12.11 -7.70
C SER A 134 8.74 11.95 -7.73
N THR A 135 8.19 11.83 -8.94
CA THR A 135 6.78 11.50 -9.18
C THR A 135 6.51 10.01 -9.24
N GLY A 136 7.54 9.19 -9.43
CA GLY A 136 7.41 7.74 -9.56
C GLY A 136 7.24 7.05 -8.21
N THR A 137 6.30 6.11 -8.13
CA THR A 137 6.17 5.20 -6.99
C THR A 137 6.58 3.80 -7.41
N THR A 138 7.58 3.26 -6.72
CA THR A 138 8.01 1.87 -6.85
C THR A 138 7.07 0.97 -6.06
N CYS A 139 6.60 -0.11 -6.69
CA CYS A 139 5.91 -1.19 -6.00
C CYS A 139 6.81 -2.41 -5.96
N SER A 140 7.06 -2.94 -4.77
CA SER A 140 7.85 -4.16 -4.57
C SER A 140 7.00 -5.24 -3.90
N GLY A 141 6.88 -6.40 -4.56
CA GLY A 141 6.11 -7.54 -4.07
C GLY A 141 6.98 -8.56 -3.33
N THR A 142 6.67 -8.83 -2.06
CA THR A 142 7.42 -9.77 -1.21
C THR A 142 6.97 -11.22 -1.38
N ASN A 143 5.72 -11.44 -1.82
CA ASN A 143 5.19 -12.77 -2.15
C ASN A 143 4.57 -12.78 -3.56
N ASP A 144 4.23 -13.95 -4.10
CA ASP A 144 3.75 -14.09 -5.49
C ASP A 144 2.49 -13.27 -5.77
N ASN A 145 1.54 -13.24 -4.83
CA ASN A 145 0.35 -12.40 -4.94
C ASN A 145 0.68 -10.91 -4.93
N GLY A 146 1.65 -10.48 -4.12
CA GLY A 146 2.15 -9.11 -4.08
C GLY A 146 2.87 -8.71 -5.37
N LYS A 147 3.68 -9.61 -5.93
CA LYS A 147 4.33 -9.41 -7.25
C LYS A 147 3.30 -9.27 -8.36
N ALA A 148 2.25 -10.09 -8.36
CA ALA A 148 1.14 -9.98 -9.31
C ALA A 148 0.35 -8.67 -9.13
N LEU A 149 0.12 -8.24 -7.89
CA LEU A 149 -0.54 -6.96 -7.59
C LEU A 149 0.30 -5.77 -8.06
N CYS A 150 1.62 -5.79 -7.83
CA CYS A 150 2.53 -4.77 -8.33
C CYS A 150 2.58 -4.75 -9.87
N ALA A 151 2.61 -5.92 -10.51
CA ALA A 151 2.56 -5.99 -11.97
C ALA A 151 1.30 -5.33 -12.55
N ASP A 152 0.12 -5.60 -11.96
CA ASP A 152 -1.13 -4.93 -12.35
C ASP A 152 -1.10 -3.42 -12.07
N TYR A 153 -0.45 -2.99 -10.99
CA TYR A 153 -0.30 -1.58 -10.65
C TYR A 153 0.54 -0.83 -11.68
N CYS A 154 1.68 -1.40 -12.05
CA CYS A 154 2.62 -0.84 -13.00
C CYS A 154 2.18 -1.03 -14.46
N GLY A 155 1.14 -1.84 -14.72
CA GLY A 155 0.65 -2.11 -16.07
C GLY A 155 1.57 -3.02 -16.88
N ILE A 156 2.25 -3.96 -16.23
CA ILE A 156 3.13 -4.94 -16.86
C ILE A 156 2.52 -6.34 -16.81
N ASP A 157 2.77 -7.15 -17.83
CA ASP A 157 2.11 -8.45 -18.00
C ASP A 157 2.70 -9.57 -17.12
N THR A 158 3.93 -9.40 -16.63
CA THR A 158 4.64 -10.42 -15.85
C THR A 158 4.88 -9.98 -14.41
N PRO A 159 4.57 -10.84 -13.42
CA PRO A 159 4.92 -10.59 -12.03
C PRO A 159 6.43 -10.42 -11.84
N VAL A 160 6.84 -9.29 -11.29
CA VAL A 160 8.23 -8.97 -10.96
C VAL A 160 8.33 -8.57 -9.50
N GLU A 161 9.54 -8.68 -8.95
CA GLU A 161 9.80 -8.30 -7.55
C GLU A 161 9.64 -6.81 -7.31
N SER A 162 10.01 -5.97 -8.29
CA SER A 162 9.82 -4.52 -8.22
C SER A 162 9.48 -3.94 -9.59
N CYS A 163 8.60 -2.96 -9.62
CA CYS A 163 8.27 -2.20 -10.81
C CYS A 163 7.99 -0.73 -10.46
N CYS A 164 8.06 0.12 -11.47
CA CYS A 164 7.79 1.54 -11.33
C CYS A 164 6.41 1.87 -11.91
N SER A 165 5.75 2.87 -11.33
CA SER A 165 4.45 3.38 -11.80
C SER A 165 4.43 3.89 -13.25
N ASP A 166 5.57 3.99 -13.92
CA ASP A 166 5.69 4.34 -15.34
C ASP A 166 5.77 3.13 -16.29
N GLY A 167 5.63 1.90 -15.76
CA GLY A 167 5.62 0.67 -16.56
C GLY A 167 6.98 -0.03 -16.68
N ARG A 168 8.03 0.47 -16.02
CA ARG A 168 9.32 -0.24 -15.97
C ARG A 168 9.28 -1.41 -14.97
N ASN A 169 10.04 -2.46 -15.28
CA ASN A 169 10.23 -3.65 -14.43
C ASN A 169 11.40 -3.50 -13.42
N SER A 170 11.68 -2.26 -13.01
CA SER A 170 12.71 -1.90 -12.05
C SER A 170 12.13 -0.92 -11.04
N ALA A 171 12.90 -0.60 -9.98
CA ALA A 171 12.55 0.54 -9.14
C ALA A 171 12.44 1.82 -9.98
N CYS A 172 11.65 2.78 -9.47
CA CYS A 172 11.65 4.14 -9.99
C CYS A 172 13.00 4.77 -9.63
N ASP A 173 14.02 4.51 -10.45
CA ASP A 173 15.17 5.37 -10.51
C ASP A 173 14.70 6.75 -10.97
N GLU A 174 15.31 7.79 -10.41
CA GLU A 174 15.22 9.11 -11.04
C GLU A 174 15.52 8.90 -12.51
N ILE A 175 14.60 9.35 -13.36
CA ILE A 175 14.98 9.61 -14.74
C ILE A 175 16.02 10.70 -14.62
N GLY A 176 17.29 10.28 -14.56
CA GLY A 176 18.44 11.15 -14.60
C GLY A 176 18.39 11.90 -15.91
N GLY A 177 18.25 13.21 -15.79
CA GLY A 177 18.56 14.21 -16.80
C GLY A 177 19.10 15.42 -16.07
#